data_AF-A0A844F1P5-F1
#
_entry.id   AF-A0A844F1P5-F1
#
_cell.length_a   1.000
_cell.length_b   1.000
_cell.length_c   1.000
_cell.angle_alpha   90.00
_cell.angle_beta   90.00
_cell.angle_gamma   90.00
#
_symmetry.space_group_name_H-M   'P 1'
#
loop_
_entity.id
_entity.type
_entity.pdbx_description
1 polymer ?
#
loop_
_entity_poly.entity_id
_entity_poly.type
_entity_poly.pdbx_seq_one_letter_code
_entity_poly.pdbx_strand_id
1 'polypeptide(L)'
;MNRKIFIMGAPNAGKSTYLAALWHSVNQVEMPIKFKLKRMEKDTQYLYSLEKKWLAVEPLERTVIGQEVSELTLLLTDGNQDLEVEFPDLSGETFQNIYENREMSQHLYQKICDANAILYFINVENIYHGQLISEVSEEIRNTGQEEYRERKPSQDDPTQIQIIDLLQAIAEIKRSQVKLGIIFSAWDLIDDMENVNPREYLKNNMNMLWQYLEANCRKFDTAIWGVSALGGKIDDFEELLDIEDPIMRIKVINENKSISHDVTSIIAEMSGETNGY
;
A
#
# COMPACT_ATOMS: atom_id res chain seq x y z
N MET A 1 8.60 19.75 -14.11
CA MET A 1 8.41 19.18 -12.76
C MET A 1 8.24 17.69 -12.94
N ASN A 2 8.96 16.89 -12.15
CA ASN A 2 8.82 15.44 -12.18
C ASN A 2 7.43 15.06 -11.67
N ARG A 3 6.86 13.98 -12.20
CA ARG A 3 5.63 13.44 -11.63
C ARG A 3 5.96 12.87 -10.24
N LYS A 4 5.05 13.04 -9.28
CA LYS A 4 5.22 12.59 -7.90
C LYS A 4 4.16 11.56 -7.53
N ILE A 5 4.59 10.40 -7.04
CA ILE A 5 3.71 9.38 -6.46
C ILE A 5 3.98 9.33 -4.97
N PHE A 6 2.91 9.45 -4.20
CA PHE A 6 2.95 9.43 -2.75
C PHE A 6 2.42 8.10 -2.22
N ILE A 7 3.24 7.33 -1.51
CA ILE A 7 2.87 6.02 -0.99
C ILE A 7 2.46 6.13 0.48
N MET A 8 1.34 5.53 0.84
CA MET A 8 0.78 5.58 2.18
C MET A 8 0.03 4.30 2.53
N GLY A 9 -0.25 4.10 3.81
CA GLY A 9 -0.94 2.93 4.33
C GLY A 9 -0.64 2.76 5.82
N ALA A 10 -1.55 2.08 6.52
CA ALA A 10 -1.40 1.78 7.94
C ALA A 10 -0.10 1.00 8.25
N PRO A 11 0.31 0.90 9.52
CA PRO A 11 1.37 -0.02 9.91
C PRO A 11 1.09 -1.44 9.42
N ASN A 12 2.15 -2.15 9.03
CA ASN A 12 2.08 -3.51 8.48
C ASN A 12 1.25 -3.67 7.19
N ALA A 13 0.98 -2.57 6.47
CA ALA A 13 0.31 -2.60 5.17
C ALA A 13 1.17 -3.13 3.99
N GLY A 14 2.37 -3.69 4.25
CA GLY A 14 3.23 -4.24 3.18
C GLY A 14 4.11 -3.22 2.44
N LYS A 15 4.18 -1.95 2.89
CA LYS A 15 4.99 -0.89 2.27
C LYS A 15 6.48 -1.25 2.17
N SER A 16 7.08 -1.77 3.24
CA SER A 16 8.50 -2.14 3.27
C SER A 16 8.82 -3.33 2.34
N THR A 17 7.94 -4.32 2.28
CA THR A 17 8.07 -5.45 1.34
C THR A 17 7.96 -4.98 -0.09
N TYR A 18 7.01 -4.10 -0.39
CA TYR A 18 6.89 -3.49 -1.70
C TYR A 18 8.12 -2.65 -2.05
N LEU A 19 8.65 -1.86 -1.11
CA LEU A 19 9.87 -1.08 -1.32
C LEU A 19 11.08 -1.97 -1.63
N ALA A 20 11.24 -3.08 -0.91
CA ALA A 20 12.33 -4.04 -1.17
C ALA A 20 12.21 -4.66 -2.57
N ALA A 21 11.00 -5.13 -2.94
CA ALA A 21 10.72 -5.66 -4.27
C ALA A 21 10.93 -4.62 -5.38
N LEU A 22 10.48 -3.38 -5.14
CA LEU A 22 10.64 -2.26 -6.07
C LEU A 22 12.13 -1.94 -6.26
N TRP A 23 12.87 -1.81 -5.16
CA TRP A 23 14.31 -1.54 -5.18
C TRP A 23 15.07 -2.63 -5.94
N HIS A 24 14.76 -3.90 -5.69
CA HIS A 24 15.35 -5.00 -6.44
C HIS A 24 15.02 -4.89 -7.94
N SER A 25 13.74 -4.68 -8.26
CA SER A 25 13.25 -4.59 -9.64
C SER A 25 13.96 -3.50 -10.43
N VAL A 26 14.02 -2.27 -9.90
CA VAL A 26 14.56 -1.10 -10.63
C VAL A 26 16.08 -1.13 -10.84
N ASN A 27 16.79 -2.01 -10.13
CA ASN A 27 18.24 -2.20 -10.27
C ASN A 27 18.61 -3.34 -11.23
N GLN A 28 17.65 -4.16 -11.67
CA GLN A 28 17.92 -5.21 -12.65
C GLN A 28 18.18 -4.66 -14.04
N VAL A 29 19.19 -5.22 -14.71
CA VAL A 29 19.60 -4.80 -16.06
C VAL A 29 19.00 -5.71 -17.15
N GLU A 30 18.69 -6.95 -16.80
CA GLU A 30 18.40 -8.03 -17.75
C GLU A 30 16.91 -8.19 -18.09
N MET A 31 16.01 -7.60 -17.30
CA MET A 31 14.56 -7.71 -17.49
C MET A 31 13.96 -6.44 -18.11
N PRO A 32 12.94 -6.56 -18.99
CA PRO A 32 12.22 -5.42 -19.55
C PRO A 32 11.26 -4.82 -18.52
N ILE A 33 11.82 -4.19 -17.49
CA ILE A 33 11.08 -3.38 -16.51
C ILE A 33 10.78 -2.00 -17.10
N LYS A 34 9.59 -1.45 -16.78
CA LYS A 34 9.18 -0.14 -17.32
C LYS A 34 10.03 1.01 -16.79
N PHE A 35 10.37 0.97 -15.51
CA PHE A 35 11.15 2.00 -14.86
C PHE A 35 12.47 1.46 -14.32
N LYS A 36 13.53 2.24 -14.51
CA LYS A 36 14.86 2.00 -13.95
C LYS A 36 15.21 3.06 -12.92
N LEU A 37 16.12 2.73 -12.02
CA LEU A 37 16.62 3.69 -11.03
C LEU A 37 17.46 4.77 -11.72
N LYS A 38 17.05 6.04 -11.61
CA LYS A 38 17.84 7.18 -12.06
C LYS A 38 18.76 7.69 -10.97
N ARG A 39 18.21 7.90 -9.78
CA ARG A 39 18.92 8.40 -8.59
C ARG A 39 18.11 8.08 -7.33
N MET A 40 18.79 8.01 -6.20
CA MET A 40 18.15 8.00 -4.88
C MET A 40 18.54 9.26 -4.11
N GLU A 41 17.61 9.79 -3.31
CA GLU A 41 17.93 10.81 -2.32
C GLU A 41 18.14 10.15 -0.94
N LYS A 42 19.36 10.28 -0.41
CA LYS A 42 19.84 9.76 0.90
C LYS A 42 20.02 8.23 0.99
N ASP A 43 20.36 7.76 2.18
CA ASP A 43 21.05 6.52 2.56
C ASP A 43 20.59 5.22 1.89
N THR A 44 21.43 4.67 1.01
CA THR A 44 21.21 3.39 0.31
C THR A 44 21.40 2.17 1.22
N GLN A 45 22.08 2.29 2.37
CA GLN A 45 22.40 1.13 3.21
C GLN A 45 21.14 0.45 3.73
N TYR A 46 20.12 1.24 4.07
CA TYR A 46 18.82 0.73 4.49
C TYR A 46 18.15 -0.11 3.38
N LEU A 47 18.14 0.39 2.14
CA LEU A 47 17.53 -0.34 1.01
C LEU A 47 18.27 -1.63 0.69
N TYR A 48 19.61 -1.62 0.70
CA TYR A 48 20.39 -2.84 0.55
C TYR A 48 20.12 -3.85 1.67
N SER A 49 19.89 -3.37 2.90
CA SER A 49 19.54 -4.24 4.02
C SER A 49 18.14 -4.87 3.85
N LEU A 50 17.17 -4.09 3.37
CA LEU A 50 15.83 -4.58 3.06
C LEU A 50 15.85 -5.59 1.92
N GLU A 51 16.56 -5.27 0.83
CA GLU A 51 16.71 -6.15 -0.33
C GLU A 51 17.35 -7.48 0.07
N LYS A 52 18.41 -7.46 0.88
CA LYS A 52 19.07 -8.67 1.35
C LYS A 52 18.12 -9.58 2.12
N LYS A 53 17.33 -9.01 3.06
CA LYS A 53 16.32 -9.77 3.80
C LYS A 53 15.23 -10.31 2.88
N TRP A 54 14.75 -9.50 1.93
CA TRP A 54 13.75 -9.90 0.94
C TRP A 54 14.24 -11.04 0.04
N LEU A 55 15.48 -10.98 -0.45
CA LEU A 55 16.11 -12.04 -1.25
C LEU A 55 16.21 -13.36 -0.47
N ALA A 56 16.51 -13.26 0.83
CA ALA A 56 16.59 -14.39 1.76
C ALA A 56 15.21 -14.88 2.25
N VAL A 57 14.10 -14.25 1.83
CA VAL A 57 12.73 -14.58 2.27
C VAL A 57 12.58 -14.45 3.79
N GLU A 58 13.32 -13.51 4.40
CA GLU A 58 13.27 -13.26 5.83
C GLU A 58 12.16 -12.25 6.17
N PRO A 59 11.55 -12.36 7.37
CA PRO A 59 10.65 -11.33 7.87
C PRO A 59 11.31 -9.95 7.88
N LEU A 60 10.69 -9.00 7.18
CA LEU A 60 11.07 -7.60 7.28
C LEU A 60 10.53 -7.06 8.61
N GLU A 61 11.43 -6.96 9.60
CA GLU A 61 11.11 -6.38 10.91
C GLU A 61 10.47 -5.00 10.74
N ARG A 62 9.53 -4.67 11.63
CA ARG A 62 8.96 -3.32 11.71
C ARG A 62 10.10 -2.31 11.85
N THR A 63 10.02 -1.20 11.11
CA THR A 63 10.89 -0.04 11.37
C THR A 63 10.70 0.38 12.82
N VAL A 64 11.75 0.25 13.64
CA VAL A 64 11.67 0.52 15.08
C VAL A 64 11.56 2.03 15.30
N ILE A 65 10.62 2.44 16.16
CA ILE A 65 10.44 3.82 16.60
C ILE A 65 11.78 4.37 17.10
N GLY A 66 12.26 5.46 16.49
CA GLY A 66 13.56 6.08 16.80
C GLY A 66 14.75 5.68 15.90
N GLN A 67 14.56 4.74 14.96
CA GLN A 67 15.50 4.44 13.87
C GLN A 67 14.86 4.61 12.49
N GLU A 68 13.74 5.33 12.42
CA GLU A 68 13.00 5.54 11.20
C GLU A 68 13.86 6.26 10.16
N VAL A 69 14.02 5.65 8.99
CA VAL A 69 14.31 6.41 7.78
C VAL A 69 13.09 7.31 7.59
N SER A 70 13.24 8.55 8.05
CA SER A 70 12.10 9.45 8.22
C SER A 70 11.35 9.63 6.91
N GLU A 71 12.07 9.68 5.79
CA GLU A 71 11.50 9.81 4.45
C GLU A 71 12.44 9.18 3.43
N LEU A 72 11.88 8.49 2.45
CA LEU A 72 12.62 7.89 1.35
C LEU A 72 12.03 8.30 0.01
N THR A 73 12.89 8.81 -0.88
CA THR A 73 12.48 9.20 -2.23
C THR A 73 13.33 8.47 -3.27
N LEU A 74 12.66 7.73 -4.16
CA LEU A 74 13.27 7.10 -5.32
C LEU A 74 12.98 7.93 -6.57
N LEU A 75 14.03 8.29 -7.32
CA LEU A 75 13.87 8.91 -8.64
C LEU A 75 14.02 7.82 -9.70
N LEU A 76 12.91 7.52 -10.37
CA LEU A 76 12.80 6.51 -11.42
C LEU A 76 12.72 7.17 -12.80
N THR A 77 13.12 6.44 -13.84
CA THR A 77 13.00 6.91 -15.24
C THR A 77 12.73 5.75 -16.19
N ASP A 78 11.93 6.00 -17.22
CA ASP A 78 11.74 5.13 -18.39
C ASP A 78 12.64 5.56 -19.58
N GLY A 79 13.46 6.60 -19.39
CA GLY A 79 14.28 7.25 -20.43
C GLY A 79 13.61 8.45 -21.11
N ASN A 80 12.29 8.62 -20.99
CA ASN A 80 11.55 9.76 -21.55
C ASN A 80 11.10 10.74 -20.47
N GLN A 81 10.71 10.24 -19.30
CA GLN A 81 10.24 11.00 -18.16
C GLN A 81 10.88 10.52 -16.86
N ASP A 82 10.87 11.44 -15.89
CA ASP A 82 11.33 11.19 -14.53
C ASP A 82 10.14 11.17 -13.58
N LEU A 83 10.20 10.27 -12.62
CA LEU A 83 9.17 10.04 -11.62
C LEU A 83 9.79 9.97 -10.23
N GLU A 84 9.23 10.75 -9.30
CA GLU A 84 9.59 10.71 -7.89
C GLU A 84 8.57 9.84 -7.15
N VAL A 85 9.04 8.76 -6.53
CA VAL A 85 8.24 7.91 -5.64
C VAL A 85 8.64 8.22 -4.21
N GLU A 86 7.71 8.80 -3.47
CA GLU A 86 7.92 9.29 -2.12
C GLU A 86 7.24 8.36 -1.11
N PHE A 87 8.04 7.87 -0.15
CA PHE A 87 7.61 7.18 1.04
C PHE A 87 7.75 8.17 2.22
N PRO A 88 6.64 8.78 2.69
CA PRO A 88 6.66 9.76 3.78
C PRO A 88 7.07 9.15 5.11
N ASP A 89 6.85 7.85 5.26
CA ASP A 89 7.13 7.06 6.45
C ASP A 89 6.86 5.58 6.10
N LEU A 90 7.81 4.71 6.44
CA LEU A 90 7.69 3.27 6.24
C LEU A 90 6.95 2.58 7.39
N SER A 91 6.96 3.14 8.61
CA SER A 91 6.26 2.58 9.77
C SER A 91 4.75 2.73 9.63
N GLY A 92 4.26 3.77 8.95
CA GLY A 92 2.84 4.02 8.71
C GLY A 92 2.15 4.77 9.86
N GLU A 93 2.93 5.25 10.83
CA GLU A 93 2.45 6.02 11.98
C GLU A 93 1.90 7.37 11.54
N THR A 94 2.41 7.91 10.45
CA THR A 94 1.89 9.12 9.82
C THR A 94 0.37 9.06 9.59
N PHE A 95 -0.15 7.93 9.11
CA PHE A 95 -1.59 7.76 8.91
C PHE A 95 -2.36 7.66 10.23
N GLN A 96 -1.86 6.86 11.17
CA GLN A 96 -2.50 6.68 12.47
C GLN A 96 -2.60 8.00 13.23
N ASN A 97 -1.53 8.81 13.20
CA ASN A 97 -1.51 10.11 13.85
C ASN A 97 -2.56 11.08 13.26
N ILE A 98 -2.77 11.10 11.95
CA ILE A 98 -3.83 11.90 11.32
C ILE A 98 -5.20 11.46 11.84
N TYR A 99 -5.44 10.15 11.88
CA TYR A 99 -6.74 9.61 12.25
C TYR A 99 -7.06 9.80 13.74
N GLU A 100 -6.08 9.55 14.62
CA GLU A 100 -6.24 9.63 16.07
C GLU A 100 -6.28 11.07 16.57
N ASN A 101 -5.29 11.88 16.17
CA ASN A 101 -5.11 13.23 16.73
C ASN A 101 -5.83 14.30 15.92
N ARG A 102 -6.28 13.98 14.70
CA ARG A 102 -6.88 14.95 13.75
C ARG A 102 -5.90 16.08 13.40
N GLU A 103 -4.62 15.76 13.38
CA GLU A 103 -3.53 16.68 13.10
C GLU A 103 -2.70 16.20 11.91
N MET A 104 -2.20 17.16 11.13
CA MET A 104 -1.33 16.91 9.99
C MET A 104 -0.18 17.90 10.00
N SER A 105 1.05 17.42 9.83
CA SER A 105 2.21 18.31 9.71
C SER A 105 2.15 19.09 8.39
N GLN A 106 2.65 20.33 8.40
CA GLN A 106 2.71 21.16 7.20
C GLN A 106 3.51 20.50 6.07
N HIS A 107 4.53 19.72 6.43
CA HIS A 107 5.37 18.98 5.48
C HIS A 107 4.57 17.89 4.76
N LEU A 108 3.80 17.09 5.51
CA LEU A 108 2.94 16.05 4.95
C LEU A 108 1.82 16.65 4.08
N TYR A 109 1.20 17.74 4.55
CA TYR A 109 0.22 18.49 3.77
C TYR A 109 0.79 18.90 2.41
N GLN A 110 2.02 19.41 2.39
CA GLN A 110 2.68 19.83 1.15
C GLN A 110 2.95 18.65 0.22
N LYS A 111 3.41 17.50 0.74
CA LYS A 111 3.58 16.28 -0.07
C LYS A 111 2.28 15.80 -0.70
N ILE A 112 1.18 15.79 0.07
CA ILE A 112 -0.14 15.46 -0.46
C ILE A 112 -0.54 16.48 -1.53
N CYS A 113 -0.27 17.78 -1.35
CA CYS A 113 -0.55 18.82 -2.34
C CYS A 113 0.24 18.67 -3.64
N ASP A 114 1.50 18.23 -3.55
CA ASP A 114 2.39 18.12 -4.72
C ASP A 114 2.27 16.78 -5.45
N ALA A 115 1.73 15.75 -4.79
CA ALA A 115 1.55 14.41 -5.38
C ALA A 115 0.61 14.42 -6.60
N ASN A 116 1.06 13.83 -7.71
CA ASN A 116 0.21 13.61 -8.89
C ASN A 116 -0.69 12.37 -8.72
N ALA A 117 -0.22 11.39 -7.96
CA ALA A 117 -0.95 10.18 -7.63
C ALA A 117 -0.64 9.75 -6.20
N ILE A 118 -1.59 9.05 -5.59
CA ILE A 118 -1.47 8.50 -4.24
C ILE A 118 -1.66 6.98 -4.34
N LEU A 119 -0.78 6.20 -3.72
CA LEU A 119 -0.96 4.75 -3.56
C LEU A 119 -1.25 4.46 -2.09
N TYR A 120 -2.38 3.83 -1.81
CA TYR A 120 -2.80 3.42 -0.49
C TYR A 120 -2.70 1.90 -0.33
N PHE A 121 -1.84 1.45 0.57
CA PHE A 121 -1.62 0.06 0.89
C PHE A 121 -2.56 -0.44 1.98
N ILE A 122 -3.13 -1.61 1.77
CA ILE A 122 -4.00 -2.34 2.69
C ILE A 122 -3.49 -3.79 2.74
N ASN A 123 -3.11 -4.29 3.90
CA ASN A 123 -2.79 -5.70 4.04
C ASN A 123 -4.08 -6.49 4.25
N VAL A 124 -4.31 -7.51 3.42
CA VAL A 124 -5.54 -8.33 3.43
C VAL A 124 -5.77 -9.05 4.75
N GLU A 125 -4.70 -9.43 5.46
CA GLU A 125 -4.78 -10.09 6.77
C GLU A 125 -5.13 -9.10 7.90
N ASN A 126 -4.77 -7.83 7.74
CA ASN A 126 -4.94 -6.80 8.76
C ASN A 126 -6.25 -6.00 8.60
N ILE A 127 -7.18 -6.46 7.76
CA ILE A 127 -8.49 -5.82 7.60
C ILE A 127 -9.35 -6.11 8.83
N TYR A 128 -9.59 -5.08 9.63
CA TYR A 128 -10.51 -5.14 10.76
C TYR A 128 -11.90 -4.66 10.33
N HIS A 129 -12.91 -5.54 10.41
CA HIS A 129 -14.27 -5.25 9.99
C HIS A 129 -15.13 -4.59 11.08
N GLY A 130 -14.68 -4.61 12.34
CA GLY A 130 -15.52 -4.30 13.50
C GLY A 130 -16.46 -5.45 13.86
N GLN A 131 -17.18 -5.29 14.98
CA GLN A 131 -18.21 -6.24 15.41
C GLN A 131 -19.60 -5.65 15.11
N LEU A 132 -20.47 -6.45 14.49
CA LEU A 132 -21.86 -6.04 14.27
C LEU A 132 -22.68 -6.21 15.54
N ILE A 133 -23.67 -5.33 15.74
CA ILE A 133 -24.62 -5.46 16.86
C ILE A 133 -25.27 -6.85 16.86
N SER A 134 -25.58 -7.40 15.67
CA SER A 134 -26.17 -8.72 15.49
C SER A 134 -25.29 -9.87 16.00
N GLU A 135 -23.97 -9.68 16.09
CA GLU A 135 -22.99 -10.67 16.51
C GLU A 135 -22.73 -10.62 18.02
N VAL A 136 -23.22 -9.57 18.71
CA VAL A 136 -23.14 -9.45 20.16
C VAL A 136 -24.15 -10.40 20.81
N SER A 137 -23.69 -11.24 21.74
CA SER A 137 -24.52 -12.24 22.42
C SER A 137 -25.64 -11.60 23.26
N GLU A 138 -26.76 -12.32 23.43
CA GLU A 138 -27.86 -11.84 24.28
C GLU A 138 -27.44 -11.64 25.74
N GLU A 139 -26.49 -12.43 26.23
CA GLU A 139 -25.93 -12.31 27.57
C GLU A 139 -25.30 -10.94 27.77
N ILE A 140 -24.44 -10.50 26.85
CA ILE A 140 -23.82 -9.17 26.89
C ILE A 140 -24.87 -8.05 26.79
N ARG A 141 -25.91 -8.23 25.97
CA ARG A 141 -27.00 -7.26 25.83
C ARG A 141 -27.82 -7.08 27.10
N ASN A 142 -27.91 -8.12 27.94
CA ASN A 142 -28.81 -8.16 29.10
C ASN A 142 -28.12 -7.94 30.45
N THR A 143 -26.80 -8.19 30.56
CA THR A 143 -26.10 -8.12 31.86
C THR A 143 -25.75 -6.70 32.30
N GLY A 144 -25.72 -5.70 31.40
CA GLY A 144 -25.62 -4.27 31.73
C GLY A 144 -24.41 -3.87 32.59
N GLN A 145 -23.46 -4.79 32.81
CA GLN A 145 -22.28 -4.62 33.62
C GLN A 145 -21.07 -4.85 32.73
N GLU A 146 -20.66 -3.78 32.07
CA GLU A 146 -19.32 -3.71 31.49
C GLU A 146 -18.59 -2.53 32.12
N GLU A 147 -17.32 -2.74 32.49
CA GLU A 147 -16.39 -1.65 32.67
C GLU A 147 -16.25 -0.95 31.32
N TYR A 148 -16.70 0.31 31.24
CA TYR A 148 -16.51 1.12 30.05
C TYR A 148 -15.02 1.21 29.74
N ARG A 149 -14.57 0.54 28.67
CA ARG A 149 -13.21 0.71 28.18
C ARG A 149 -13.12 2.00 27.37
N GLU A 150 -12.04 2.73 27.56
CA GLU A 150 -11.73 3.88 26.71
C GLU A 150 -11.44 3.39 25.28
N ARG A 151 -12.12 3.99 24.30
CA ARG A 151 -11.97 3.65 22.88
C ARG A 151 -10.58 4.06 22.38
N LYS A 152 -9.91 3.17 21.65
CA LYS A 152 -8.66 3.40 20.92
C LYS A 152 -8.95 3.45 19.42
N PRO A 153 -9.06 4.64 18.80
CA PRO A 153 -9.55 4.77 17.42
C PRO A 153 -8.80 3.90 16.40
N SER A 154 -7.47 3.85 16.44
CA SER A 154 -6.68 3.05 15.50
C SER A 154 -6.88 1.53 15.60
N GLN A 155 -7.39 1.04 16.73
CA GLN A 155 -7.55 -0.39 17.04
C GLN A 155 -9.02 -0.82 17.00
N ASP A 156 -9.91 0.03 17.48
CA ASP A 156 -11.32 -0.28 17.68
C ASP A 156 -12.20 0.08 16.48
N ASP A 157 -11.73 0.95 15.58
CA ASP A 157 -12.53 1.34 14.41
C ASP A 157 -12.24 0.45 13.20
N PRO A 158 -13.27 0.07 12.42
CA PRO A 158 -13.06 -0.71 11.21
C PRO A 158 -12.07 -0.02 10.25
N THR A 159 -11.17 -0.80 9.66
CA THR A 159 -10.11 -0.28 8.77
C THR A 159 -10.67 0.60 7.66
N GLN A 160 -11.81 0.21 7.08
CA GLN A 160 -12.47 1.01 6.03
C GLN A 160 -12.89 2.41 6.50
N ILE A 161 -13.32 2.58 7.75
CA ILE A 161 -13.69 3.89 8.31
C ILE A 161 -12.46 4.79 8.40
N GLN A 162 -11.35 4.24 8.92
CA GLN A 162 -10.11 4.99 9.04
C GLN A 162 -9.60 5.47 7.66
N ILE A 163 -9.71 4.63 6.63
CA ILE A 163 -9.33 4.99 5.26
C ILE A 163 -10.25 6.05 4.68
N ILE A 164 -11.58 5.89 4.81
CA ILE A 164 -12.56 6.85 4.27
C ILE A 164 -12.32 8.24 4.86
N ASP A 165 -12.10 8.33 6.17
CA ASP A 165 -11.85 9.57 6.88
C ASP A 165 -10.62 10.31 6.33
N LEU A 166 -9.52 9.59 6.14
CA LEU A 166 -8.32 10.13 5.53
C LEU A 166 -8.52 10.55 4.06
N LEU A 167 -9.26 9.76 3.28
CA LEU A 167 -9.58 10.12 1.91
C LEU A 167 -10.41 11.41 1.86
N GLN A 168 -11.30 11.65 2.83
CA GLN A 168 -12.01 12.94 2.95
C GLN A 168 -11.03 14.09 3.20
N ALA A 169 -10.07 13.94 4.12
CA ALA A 169 -9.03 14.95 4.35
C ALA A 169 -8.21 15.21 3.07
N ILE A 170 -7.80 14.17 2.34
CA ILE A 170 -7.09 14.29 1.06
C ILE A 170 -7.96 15.01 0.01
N ALA A 171 -9.25 14.73 -0.05
CA ALA A 171 -10.18 15.36 -0.98
C ALA A 171 -10.34 16.87 -0.73
N GLU A 172 -10.26 17.31 0.54
CA GLU A 172 -10.27 18.72 0.93
C GLU A 172 -8.96 19.42 0.58
N ILE A 173 -7.83 18.76 0.82
CA ILE A 173 -6.49 19.27 0.50
C ILE A 173 -6.32 19.42 -1.02
N LYS A 174 -6.62 18.37 -1.77
CA LYS A 174 -6.46 18.33 -3.23
C LYS A 174 -7.71 18.91 -3.87
N ARG A 175 -7.72 20.16 -4.34
CA ARG A 175 -8.91 20.74 -4.99
C ARG A 175 -9.26 20.13 -6.35
N SER A 176 -8.31 19.46 -7.01
CA SER A 176 -8.51 18.74 -8.27
C SER A 176 -9.03 17.32 -8.04
N GLN A 177 -9.24 16.57 -9.13
CA GLN A 177 -9.38 15.12 -9.07
C GLN A 177 -8.09 14.50 -8.50
N VAL A 178 -8.23 13.43 -7.74
CA VAL A 178 -7.15 12.67 -7.10
C VAL A 178 -7.02 11.35 -7.83
N LYS A 179 -5.84 11.06 -8.38
CA LYS A 179 -5.50 9.71 -8.84
C LYS A 179 -5.12 8.86 -7.64
N LEU A 180 -5.90 7.83 -7.38
CA LEU A 180 -5.77 6.96 -6.21
C LEU A 180 -5.56 5.51 -6.65
N GLY A 181 -4.47 4.90 -6.21
CA GLY A 181 -4.26 3.47 -6.32
C GLY A 181 -4.55 2.78 -4.99
N ILE A 182 -5.43 1.79 -4.96
CA ILE A 182 -5.59 0.91 -3.80
C ILE A 182 -4.80 -0.37 -4.04
N ILE A 183 -3.88 -0.68 -3.13
CA ILE A 183 -3.02 -1.87 -3.22
C ILE A 183 -3.36 -2.79 -2.06
N PHE A 184 -3.93 -3.95 -2.36
CA PHE A 184 -4.06 -5.03 -1.42
C PHE A 184 -2.75 -5.84 -1.38
N SER A 185 -1.96 -5.65 -0.33
CA SER A 185 -0.71 -6.40 -0.12
C SER A 185 -0.97 -7.76 0.51
N ALA A 186 0.03 -8.66 0.44
CA ALA A 186 -0.07 -10.05 0.90
C ALA A 186 -1.18 -10.82 0.16
N TRP A 187 -1.34 -10.52 -1.13
CA TRP A 187 -2.39 -11.08 -1.97
C TRP A 187 -2.31 -12.60 -2.14
N ASP A 188 -1.13 -13.17 -1.92
CA ASP A 188 -0.86 -14.62 -1.85
C ASP A 188 -1.60 -15.34 -0.72
N LEU A 189 -2.14 -14.61 0.25
CA LEU A 189 -2.97 -15.19 1.32
C LEU A 189 -4.42 -15.47 0.88
N ILE A 190 -4.84 -14.98 -0.30
CA ILE A 190 -6.20 -15.19 -0.80
C ILE A 190 -6.27 -16.50 -1.59
N ASP A 191 -7.27 -17.31 -1.27
CA ASP A 191 -7.58 -18.52 -2.04
C ASP A 191 -7.90 -18.18 -3.50
N ASP A 192 -7.28 -18.92 -4.42
CA ASP A 192 -7.45 -18.71 -5.86
C ASP A 192 -7.14 -17.26 -6.31
N MET A 193 -6.16 -16.63 -5.65
CA MET A 193 -5.82 -15.20 -5.84
C MET A 193 -5.66 -14.75 -7.30
N GLU A 194 -5.22 -15.65 -8.19
CA GLU A 194 -5.02 -15.39 -9.62
C GLU A 194 -6.35 -15.13 -10.37
N ASN A 195 -7.45 -15.70 -9.88
CA ASN A 195 -8.78 -15.55 -10.46
C ASN A 195 -9.63 -14.49 -9.73
N VAL A 196 -9.20 -14.01 -8.56
CA VAL A 196 -9.90 -12.99 -7.79
C VAL A 196 -9.68 -11.61 -8.41
N ASN A 197 -10.78 -10.90 -8.71
CA ASN A 197 -10.72 -9.52 -9.17
C ASN A 197 -10.52 -8.57 -7.97
N PRO A 198 -9.47 -7.72 -7.94
CA PRO A 198 -9.22 -6.83 -6.81
C PRO A 198 -10.36 -5.84 -6.51
N ARG A 199 -11.10 -5.35 -7.53
CA ARG A 199 -12.26 -4.47 -7.32
C ARG A 199 -13.44 -5.21 -6.68
N GLU A 200 -13.73 -6.43 -7.11
CA GLU A 200 -14.75 -7.25 -6.45
C GLU A 200 -14.33 -7.64 -5.03
N TYR A 201 -13.04 -7.88 -4.78
CA TYR A 201 -12.54 -8.10 -3.43
C TYR A 201 -12.77 -6.88 -2.53
N LEU A 202 -12.45 -5.66 -3.01
CA LEU A 202 -12.74 -4.42 -2.28
C LEU A 202 -14.23 -4.31 -1.94
N LYS A 203 -15.11 -4.57 -2.92
CA LYS A 203 -16.55 -4.49 -2.76
C LYS A 203 -17.10 -5.48 -1.73
N ASN A 204 -16.54 -6.69 -1.68
CA ASN A 204 -17.02 -7.75 -0.79
C ASN A 204 -16.45 -7.63 0.63
N ASN A 205 -15.19 -7.19 0.78
CA ASN A 205 -14.50 -7.14 2.08
C ASN A 205 -14.50 -5.75 2.73
N MET A 206 -14.57 -4.68 1.94
CA MET A 206 -14.55 -3.29 2.41
C MET A 206 -15.65 -2.48 1.70
N ASN A 207 -16.87 -2.98 1.78
CA ASN A 207 -18.03 -2.49 1.05
C ASN A 207 -18.30 -0.98 1.22
N MET A 208 -18.06 -0.41 2.41
CA MET A 208 -18.27 1.01 2.66
C MET A 208 -17.20 1.87 1.97
N LEU A 209 -15.95 1.40 1.94
CA LEU A 209 -14.88 2.06 1.20
C LEU A 209 -15.16 2.00 -0.31
N TRP A 210 -15.59 0.84 -0.81
CA TRP A 210 -16.04 0.71 -2.20
C TRP A 210 -17.18 1.69 -2.52
N GLN A 211 -18.24 1.73 -1.72
CA GLN A 211 -19.36 2.64 -1.91
C GLN A 211 -18.93 4.11 -1.90
N TYR A 212 -18.04 4.48 -0.97
CA TYR A 212 -17.49 5.84 -0.89
C TYR A 212 -16.74 6.22 -2.17
N LEU A 213 -15.88 5.33 -2.69
CA LEU A 213 -15.11 5.58 -3.91
C LEU A 213 -16.01 5.68 -5.14
N GLU A 214 -16.98 4.77 -5.29
CA GLU A 214 -17.94 4.80 -6.41
C GLU A 214 -18.82 6.06 -6.38
N ALA A 215 -19.32 6.44 -5.20
CA ALA A 215 -20.11 7.66 -5.04
C ALA A 215 -19.31 8.93 -5.32
N ASN A 216 -17.98 8.88 -5.14
CA ASN A 216 -17.07 10.00 -5.33
C ASN A 216 -16.13 9.80 -6.55
N CYS A 217 -16.54 9.04 -7.57
CA CYS A 217 -15.71 8.71 -8.74
C CYS A 217 -15.25 9.94 -9.56
N ARG A 218 -16.00 11.05 -9.49
CA ARG A 218 -15.58 12.34 -10.08
C ARG A 218 -14.41 12.97 -9.33
N LYS A 219 -14.27 12.64 -8.06
CA LYS A 219 -13.21 13.15 -7.18
C LYS A 219 -12.01 12.21 -7.14
N PHE A 220 -12.24 10.90 -7.11
CA PHE A 220 -11.20 9.87 -7.08
C PHE A 220 -11.21 9.05 -8.37
N ASP A 221 -10.17 9.25 -9.19
CA ASP A 221 -9.84 8.36 -10.29
C ASP A 221 -9.08 7.15 -9.71
N THR A 222 -9.76 6.01 -9.59
CA THR A 222 -9.32 4.90 -8.75
C THR A 222 -8.98 3.65 -9.55
N ALA A 223 -7.78 3.12 -9.32
CA ALA A 223 -7.32 1.83 -9.82
C ALA A 223 -6.93 0.90 -8.66
N ILE A 224 -7.15 -0.41 -8.80
CA ILE A 224 -7.02 -1.38 -7.71
C ILE A 224 -6.14 -2.56 -8.13
N TRP A 225 -5.21 -2.95 -7.26
CA TRP A 225 -4.33 -4.09 -7.46
C TRP A 225 -4.31 -5.03 -6.26
N GLY A 226 -4.15 -6.32 -6.54
CA GLY A 226 -3.64 -7.31 -5.62
C GLY A 226 -2.14 -7.48 -5.82
N VAL A 227 -1.35 -7.40 -4.75
CA VAL A 227 0.11 -7.47 -4.81
C VAL A 227 0.64 -8.48 -3.80
N SER A 228 1.30 -9.52 -4.31
CA SER A 228 2.24 -10.34 -3.55
C SER A 228 3.65 -9.90 -3.91
N ALA A 229 4.22 -9.02 -3.08
CA ALA A 229 5.57 -8.48 -3.30
C ALA A 229 6.68 -9.47 -2.92
N LEU A 230 6.41 -10.42 -2.03
CA LEU A 230 7.33 -11.51 -1.70
C LEU A 230 7.10 -12.74 -2.59
N GLY A 231 5.87 -12.95 -3.07
CA GLY A 231 5.48 -14.04 -3.93
C GLY A 231 4.82 -15.24 -3.25
N GLY A 232 4.82 -15.25 -1.92
CA GLY A 232 4.23 -16.31 -1.11
C GLY A 232 4.41 -16.04 0.38
N LYS A 233 4.01 -17.02 1.20
CA LYS A 233 4.17 -16.95 2.65
C LYS A 233 5.64 -17.15 3.01
N ILE A 234 6.06 -16.52 4.10
CA ILE A 234 7.40 -16.72 4.67
C ILE A 234 7.61 -18.19 5.06
N ASP A 235 6.55 -18.89 5.47
CA ASP A 235 6.63 -20.31 5.81
C ASP A 235 6.99 -21.19 4.61
N ASP A 236 6.73 -20.72 3.38
CA ASP A 236 7.04 -21.40 2.12
C ASP A 236 8.43 -20.98 1.58
N PHE A 237 9.35 -20.56 2.46
CA PHE A 237 10.63 -19.97 2.06
C PHE A 237 11.48 -20.87 1.17
N GLU A 238 11.46 -22.19 1.37
CA GLU A 238 12.22 -23.13 0.56
C GLU A 238 11.79 -23.07 -0.91
N GLU A 239 10.47 -23.10 -1.18
CA GLU A 239 9.92 -23.00 -2.53
C GLU A 239 10.21 -21.64 -3.17
N LEU A 240 10.14 -20.56 -2.38
CA LEU A 240 10.45 -19.22 -2.86
C LEU A 240 11.95 -19.08 -3.21
N LEU A 241 12.84 -19.68 -2.43
CA LEU A 241 14.27 -19.67 -2.67
C LEU A 241 14.68 -20.51 -3.89
N ASP A 242 13.90 -21.53 -4.25
CA ASP A 242 14.13 -22.36 -5.44
C ASP A 242 13.83 -21.65 -6.77
N ILE A 243 13.13 -20.50 -6.73
CA ILE A 243 12.89 -19.68 -7.92
C ILE A 243 14.20 -18.97 -8.32
N GLU A 244 14.73 -19.31 -9.51
CA GLU A 244 16.01 -18.82 -10.03
C GLU A 244 16.13 -17.28 -10.06
N ASP A 245 15.10 -16.60 -10.58
CA ASP A 245 15.02 -15.14 -10.62
C ASP A 245 14.04 -14.65 -9.53
N PRO A 246 14.51 -13.97 -8.47
CA PRO A 246 13.66 -13.45 -7.41
C PRO A 246 12.52 -12.55 -7.90
N ILE A 247 12.67 -11.85 -9.03
CA ILE A 247 11.57 -11.03 -9.59
C ILE A 247 10.36 -11.90 -9.94
N MET A 248 10.56 -13.14 -10.40
CA MET A 248 9.47 -14.04 -10.77
C MET A 248 8.61 -14.46 -9.58
N ARG A 249 9.09 -14.24 -8.35
CA ARG A 249 8.28 -14.41 -7.13
C ARG A 249 7.13 -13.42 -7.08
N ILE A 250 7.38 -12.18 -7.49
CA ILE A 250 6.41 -11.08 -7.41
C ILE A 250 5.18 -11.42 -8.24
N LYS A 251 3.99 -11.17 -7.69
CA LYS A 251 2.73 -11.21 -8.45
C LYS A 251 1.95 -9.92 -8.24
N VAL A 252 1.63 -9.25 -9.34
CA VAL A 252 0.78 -8.07 -9.41
C VAL A 252 -0.43 -8.41 -10.27
N ILE A 253 -1.63 -8.29 -9.69
CA ILE A 253 -2.90 -8.61 -10.33
C ILE A 253 -3.71 -7.32 -10.40
N ASN A 254 -4.13 -6.93 -11.61
CA ASN A 254 -4.98 -5.75 -11.80
C ASN A 254 -6.46 -6.13 -11.95
N GLU A 255 -7.29 -5.12 -12.20
CA GLU A 255 -8.74 -5.28 -12.38
C GLU A 255 -9.13 -6.10 -13.63
N ASN A 256 -8.23 -6.25 -14.60
CA ASN A 256 -8.46 -7.12 -15.75
C ASN A 256 -8.01 -8.57 -15.50
N LYS A 257 -7.60 -8.89 -14.26
CA LYS A 257 -7.00 -10.16 -13.85
C LYS A 257 -5.73 -10.51 -14.63
N SER A 258 -5.05 -9.51 -15.20
CA SER A 258 -3.74 -9.75 -15.80
C SER A 258 -2.69 -9.84 -14.71
N ILE A 259 -1.84 -10.85 -14.79
CA ILE A 259 -0.75 -11.09 -13.86
C ILE A 259 0.54 -10.49 -14.43
N SER A 260 1.28 -9.78 -13.60
CA SER A 260 2.60 -9.22 -13.90
C SER A 260 3.58 -9.55 -12.77
N HIS A 261 4.85 -9.75 -13.11
CA HIS A 261 5.94 -9.89 -12.14
C HIS A 261 6.67 -8.55 -11.89
N ASP A 262 6.22 -7.47 -12.53
CA ASP A 262 6.84 -6.15 -12.44
C ASP A 262 6.02 -5.22 -11.53
N VAL A 263 6.51 -4.96 -10.31
CA VAL A 263 5.91 -3.97 -9.39
C VAL A 263 5.95 -2.53 -9.94
N THR A 264 6.86 -2.21 -10.87
CA THR A 264 6.91 -0.88 -11.49
C THR A 264 5.73 -0.63 -12.43
N SER A 265 4.99 -1.67 -12.83
CA SER A 265 3.78 -1.54 -13.65
C SER A 265 2.70 -0.68 -12.98
N ILE A 266 2.54 -0.79 -11.66
CA ILE A 266 1.59 0.02 -10.85
C ILE A 266 1.97 1.49 -10.94
N ILE A 267 3.26 1.77 -10.76
CA ILE A 267 3.85 3.11 -10.82
C ILE A 267 3.66 3.72 -12.22
N ALA A 268 3.87 2.92 -13.27
CA ALA A 268 3.68 3.34 -14.66
C ALA A 268 2.24 3.77 -14.94
N GLU A 269 1.28 2.91 -14.60
CA GLU A 269 -0.15 3.17 -14.81
C GLU A 269 -0.59 4.43 -14.06
N MET A 270 -0.17 4.57 -12.80
CA MET A 270 -0.54 5.71 -11.95
C MET A 270 0.13 7.02 -12.37
N SER A 271 1.30 6.94 -12.99
CA SER A 271 1.92 8.11 -13.60
C SER A 271 1.09 8.64 -14.78
N GLY A 272 0.30 7.80 -15.46
CA GLY A 272 -0.47 8.14 -16.66
C GLY A 272 0.18 7.66 -17.97
N GLU A 273 1.07 6.67 -17.91
CA GLU A 273 1.47 5.90 -19.09
C GLU A 273 0.40 4.83 -19.38
N THR A 274 -0.57 5.17 -20.23
CA THR A 274 -1.48 4.17 -20.78
C THR A 274 -0.80 3.42 -21.92
N ASN A 275 -0.46 2.16 -21.67
CA ASN A 275 -0.27 1.04 -22.59
C ASN A 275 0.70 1.20 -23.78
N GLY A 276 1.88 0.60 -23.63
CA GLY A 276 2.50 -0.20 -24.69
C GLY A 276 2.59 -1.64 -24.22
N TYR A 277 1.73 -2.51 -24.75
CA TYR A 277 1.99 -3.94 -24.84
C TYR A 277 2.82 -4.19 -26.10
#